data_AF-A0A2A9GZ30-F1
#
_entry.id   AF-A0A2A9GZ30-F1
#
_cell.length_a   1.000
_cell.length_b   1.000
_cell.length_c   1.000
_cell.angle_alpha   90.00
_cell.angle_beta   90.00
_cell.angle_gamma   90.00
#
_symmetry.space_group_name_H-M   'P 1'
#
loop_
_entity.id
_entity.type
_entity.pdbx_description
1 polymer ?
#
loop_
_entity_poly.entity_id
_entity_poly.type
_entity_poly.pdbx_seq_one_letter_code
_entity_poly.pdbx_strand_id
1 'polypeptide(L)'
;MPAETEARAAAARINQLILELWIETEGQGPQYQHSDFELTGQQHAVLERIANDPEITSARLAADLGVTKGAISQHLGVLEKGGYLTRRRSERDGRVQVLELQPRGVAYRDALRRYEEFTVDRYLAKLSADDIAEIVAALTKLKSAFAEE
;
A
#
# COMPACT_ATOMS: atom_id res chain seq x y z
N MET A 1 8.83 -30.76 21.89
CA MET A 1 8.85 -30.18 23.25
C MET A 1 7.67 -29.23 23.41
N PRO A 2 7.03 -29.09 24.59
CA PRO A 2 5.84 -28.24 24.78
C PRO A 2 6.05 -26.78 24.33
N ALA A 3 7.22 -26.20 24.62
CA ALA A 3 7.58 -24.83 24.25
C ALA A 3 7.64 -24.58 22.73
N GLU A 4 8.02 -25.59 21.95
CA GLU A 4 8.07 -25.51 20.48
C GLU A 4 6.66 -25.52 19.87
N THR A 5 5.74 -26.25 20.50
CA THR A 5 4.32 -26.27 20.11
C THR A 5 3.63 -24.94 20.45
N GLU A 6 3.93 -24.35 21.61
CA GLU A 6 3.42 -23.03 22.00
C GLU A 6 3.91 -21.91 21.08
N ALA A 7 5.20 -21.89 20.74
CA ALA A 7 5.77 -20.91 19.82
C ALA A 7 5.11 -20.98 18.42
N ARG A 8 4.85 -22.20 17.93
CA ARG A 8 4.16 -22.41 16.65
C ARG A 8 2.71 -21.92 16.68
N ALA A 9 2.00 -22.16 17.78
CA ALA A 9 0.63 -21.66 17.95
C ALA A 9 0.59 -20.12 18.01
N ALA A 10 1.54 -19.49 18.72
CA ALA A 10 1.68 -18.03 18.76
C ALA A 10 1.98 -17.45 17.37
N ALA A 11 2.87 -18.09 16.59
CA ALA A 11 3.14 -17.66 15.22
C ALA A 11 1.90 -17.79 14.31
N ALA A 12 1.10 -18.84 14.46
CA ALA A 12 -0.16 -18.98 13.72
C ALA A 12 -1.19 -17.90 14.10
N ARG A 13 -1.19 -17.46 15.36
CA ARG A 13 -2.06 -16.37 15.83
C ARG A 13 -1.75 -15.04 15.12
N ILE A 14 -0.51 -14.80 14.71
CA ILE A 14 -0.15 -13.61 13.92
C ILE A 14 -0.95 -13.58 12.61
N ASN A 15 -1.02 -14.69 11.89
CA ASN A 15 -1.78 -14.77 10.64
C ASN A 15 -3.29 -14.56 10.87
N GLN A 16 -3.82 -15.10 11.98
CA GLN A 16 -5.22 -14.87 12.35
C GLN A 16 -5.49 -13.40 12.69
N LEU A 17 -4.60 -12.75 13.44
CA LEU A 17 -4.73 -11.33 13.77
C LEU A 17 -4.66 -10.45 12.53
N ILE A 18 -3.79 -10.79 11.56
CA ILE A 18 -3.74 -10.08 10.28
C ILE A 18 -5.07 -10.21 9.54
N LEU A 19 -5.65 -11.41 9.48
CA LEU A 19 -6.95 -11.65 8.87
C LEU A 19 -8.09 -10.95 9.62
N GLU A 20 -8.11 -11.00 10.95
CA GLU A 20 -9.10 -10.32 11.80
C GLU A 20 -9.02 -8.81 11.60
N LEU A 21 -7.82 -8.23 11.65
CA LEU A 21 -7.60 -6.81 11.35
C LEU A 21 -8.03 -6.47 9.93
N TRP A 22 -7.72 -7.34 8.95
CA TRP A 22 -8.16 -7.14 7.57
C TRP A 22 -9.69 -7.15 7.46
N ILE A 23 -10.40 -8.07 8.12
CA ILE A 23 -11.88 -8.15 8.12
C ILE A 23 -12.52 -6.99 8.87
N GLU A 24 -12.00 -6.62 10.05
CA GLU A 24 -12.51 -5.49 10.84
C GLU A 24 -12.30 -4.15 10.14
N THR A 25 -11.23 -4.07 9.33
CA THR A 25 -10.99 -2.95 8.43
C THR A 25 -11.67 -3.15 7.08
N GLU A 26 -12.15 -4.34 6.70
CA GLU A 26 -12.91 -4.54 5.47
C GLU A 26 -14.29 -3.87 5.61
N GLY A 27 -14.55 -2.85 4.80
CA GLY A 27 -15.71 -1.97 4.95
C GLY A 27 -15.52 -0.77 5.91
N GLN A 28 -14.38 -0.68 6.60
CA GLN A 28 -13.89 0.51 7.32
C GLN A 28 -12.56 1.03 6.77
N GLY A 29 -12.03 0.34 5.76
CA GLY A 29 -10.80 0.57 5.04
C GLY A 29 -10.86 1.90 4.30
N PRO A 30 -9.94 2.18 3.36
CA PRO A 30 -10.10 3.35 2.52
C PRO A 30 -11.55 3.48 2.08
N GLN A 31 -12.20 4.61 2.34
CA GLN A 31 -13.61 4.82 1.99
C GLN A 31 -13.85 4.75 0.46
N TYR A 32 -12.89 4.27 -0.30
CA TYR A 32 -13.10 3.67 -1.59
C TYR A 32 -13.31 2.20 -1.38
N GLN A 33 -14.56 1.79 -1.58
CA GLN A 33 -14.77 0.41 -1.95
C GLN A 33 -13.86 0.15 -3.16
N HIS A 34 -13.17 -0.99 -3.23
CA HIS A 34 -12.38 -1.34 -4.42
C HIS A 34 -13.21 -1.24 -5.72
N SER A 35 -14.55 -1.24 -5.61
CA SER A 35 -15.51 -0.92 -6.67
C SER A 35 -15.56 0.55 -7.11
N ASP A 36 -15.27 1.54 -6.26
CA ASP A 36 -15.44 2.97 -6.59
C ASP A 36 -14.46 3.44 -7.68
N PHE A 37 -13.35 2.72 -7.83
CA PHE A 37 -12.33 3.00 -8.84
C PHE A 37 -12.19 1.93 -9.91
N GLU A 38 -12.94 0.82 -9.80
CA GLU A 38 -12.89 -0.26 -10.80
C GLU A 38 -11.47 -0.80 -11.04
N LEU A 39 -10.64 -0.85 -9.99
CA LEU A 39 -9.25 -1.29 -10.04
C LEU A 39 -9.05 -2.65 -9.38
N THR A 40 -8.13 -3.45 -9.91
CA THR A 40 -7.68 -4.67 -9.22
C THR A 40 -6.74 -4.32 -8.06
N GLY A 41 -6.56 -5.23 -7.09
CA GLY A 41 -5.64 -4.99 -5.96
C GLY A 41 -4.21 -4.61 -6.38
N GLN A 42 -3.70 -5.17 -7.47
CA GLN A 42 -2.38 -4.81 -8.02
C GLN A 42 -2.36 -3.41 -8.63
N GLN A 43 -3.44 -2.98 -9.28
CA GLN A 43 -3.56 -1.63 -9.82
C GLN A 43 -3.69 -0.59 -8.70
N HIS A 44 -4.43 -0.93 -7.63
CA HIS A 44 -4.47 -0.14 -6.40
C HIS A 44 -3.07 0.03 -5.82
N ALA A 45 -2.31 -1.06 -5.64
CA ALA A 45 -0.95 -1.00 -5.10
C ALA A 45 -0.01 -0.09 -5.93
N VAL A 46 -0.11 -0.14 -7.25
CA VAL A 46 0.65 0.74 -8.15
C VAL A 46 0.21 2.20 -8.01
N LEU A 47 -1.09 2.49 -8.07
CA LEU A 47 -1.61 3.86 -8.02
C LEU A 47 -1.37 4.51 -6.65
N GLU A 48 -1.53 3.76 -5.56
CA GLU A 48 -1.25 4.20 -4.20
C GLU A 48 0.20 4.66 -4.06
N ARG A 49 1.15 3.87 -4.59
CA ARG A 49 2.56 4.26 -4.53
C ARG A 49 2.86 5.53 -5.32
N ILE A 50 2.22 5.73 -6.46
CA ILE A 50 2.33 6.97 -7.26
C ILE A 50 1.66 8.15 -6.54
N ALA A 51 0.53 7.91 -5.88
CA ALA A 51 -0.20 8.92 -5.14
C ALA A 51 0.59 9.43 -3.92
N ASN A 52 1.34 8.54 -3.28
CA ASN A 52 2.19 8.83 -2.12
C ASN A 52 3.57 9.38 -2.51
N ASP A 53 4.10 9.00 -3.68
CA ASP A 53 5.32 9.58 -4.24
C ASP A 53 5.16 9.92 -5.74
N PRO A 54 4.80 11.17 -6.07
CA PRO A 54 4.64 11.61 -7.46
C PRO A 54 5.91 11.57 -8.31
N GLU A 55 7.10 11.50 -7.69
CA GLU A 55 8.38 11.42 -8.39
C GLU A 55 8.84 9.97 -8.61
N ILE A 56 8.03 8.99 -8.21
CA ILE A 56 8.39 7.58 -8.35
C ILE A 56 8.55 7.17 -9.82
N THR A 57 9.66 6.46 -10.10
CA THR A 57 9.92 5.91 -11.42
C THR A 57 9.31 4.52 -11.58
N SER A 58 9.00 4.12 -12.82
CA SER A 58 8.54 2.75 -13.13
C SER A 58 9.53 1.67 -12.68
N ALA A 59 10.83 1.97 -12.66
CA ALA A 59 11.84 1.04 -12.15
C ALA A 59 11.75 0.86 -10.64
N ARG A 60 11.50 1.94 -9.89
CA ARG A 60 11.32 1.86 -8.44
C ARG A 60 9.99 1.22 -8.08
N LEU A 61 8.91 1.49 -8.81
CA LEU A 61 7.63 0.78 -8.66
C LEU A 61 7.80 -0.74 -8.81
N ALA A 62 8.56 -1.18 -9.82
CA ALA A 62 8.82 -2.60 -10.05
C ALA A 62 9.58 -3.25 -8.87
N ALA A 63 10.63 -2.58 -8.37
CA ALA A 63 11.40 -3.05 -7.23
C ALA A 63 10.57 -3.08 -5.95
N ASP A 64 9.83 -2.01 -5.66
CA ASP A 64 9.01 -1.83 -4.46
C ASP A 64 7.88 -2.86 -4.36
N LEU A 65 7.33 -3.29 -5.50
CA LEU A 65 6.22 -4.24 -5.58
C LEU A 65 6.66 -5.67 -5.90
N GLY A 66 7.96 -5.92 -6.11
CA GLY A 66 8.46 -7.26 -6.46
C GLY A 66 7.95 -7.80 -7.79
N VAL A 67 7.68 -6.92 -8.76
CA VAL A 67 7.12 -7.29 -10.08
C VAL A 67 8.02 -6.83 -11.24
N THR A 68 7.76 -7.34 -12.44
CA THR A 68 8.55 -6.97 -13.62
C THR A 68 8.22 -5.56 -14.14
N LYS A 69 9.17 -4.93 -14.84
CA LYS A 69 8.93 -3.65 -15.56
C LYS A 69 7.80 -3.76 -16.60
N GLY A 70 7.63 -4.94 -17.19
CA GLY A 70 6.53 -5.24 -18.12
C GLY A 70 5.17 -5.18 -17.43
N ALA A 71 5.05 -5.80 -16.25
CA ALA A 71 3.84 -5.75 -15.44
C ALA A 71 3.50 -4.31 -15.02
N ILE A 72 4.48 -3.54 -14.52
CA ILE A 72 4.28 -2.11 -14.21
C ILE A 72 3.80 -1.34 -15.45
N SER A 73 4.43 -1.55 -16.61
CA SER A 73 4.03 -0.85 -17.84
C SER A 73 2.58 -1.17 -18.24
N GLN A 74 2.13 -2.41 -18.04
CA GLN A 74 0.75 -2.81 -18.27
C GLN A 74 -0.21 -2.12 -17.29
N HIS A 75 0.09 -2.12 -15.99
CA HIS A 75 -0.72 -1.44 -14.99
C HIS A 75 -0.82 0.06 -15.25
N LEU A 76 0.31 0.72 -15.55
CA LEU A 76 0.33 2.15 -15.92
C LEU A 76 -0.53 2.42 -17.15
N GLY A 77 -0.53 1.53 -18.14
CA GLY A 77 -1.39 1.66 -19.33
C GLY A 77 -2.88 1.55 -19.01
N VAL A 78 -3.27 0.71 -18.05
CA VAL A 78 -4.66 0.63 -17.58
C VAL A 78 -5.04 1.89 -16.81
N LEU A 79 -4.18 2.34 -15.89
CA LEU A 79 -4.41 3.55 -15.09
C LEU A 79 -4.51 4.81 -15.96
N GLU A 80 -3.70 4.91 -17.01
CA GLU A 80 -3.76 6.00 -17.98
C GLU A 80 -5.07 6.00 -18.77
N LYS A 81 -5.49 4.84 -19.29
CA LYS A 81 -6.80 4.70 -19.96
C LYS A 81 -7.98 4.99 -19.03
N GLY A 82 -7.83 4.66 -17.74
CA GLY A 82 -8.82 4.93 -16.71
C GLY A 82 -8.82 6.39 -16.21
N GLY A 83 -7.98 7.28 -16.76
CA GLY A 83 -7.94 8.69 -16.38
C GLY A 83 -7.36 8.94 -14.98
N TYR A 84 -6.58 8.00 -14.44
CA TYR A 84 -5.92 8.14 -13.14
C TYR A 84 -4.59 8.89 -13.24
N LEU A 85 -3.86 8.72 -14.34
CA LEU A 85 -2.57 9.35 -14.54
C LEU A 85 -2.28 9.59 -16.02
N THR A 86 -1.26 10.37 -16.31
CA THR A 86 -0.61 10.47 -17.62
C THR A 86 0.88 10.24 -17.48
N ARG A 87 1.51 9.79 -18.57
CA ARG A 87 2.96 9.65 -18.66
C ARG A 87 3.53 10.73 -19.56
N ARG A 88 4.49 11.49 -19.05
CA ARG A 88 5.27 12.45 -19.85
C ARG A 88 6.76 12.23 -19.71
N ARG A 89 7.54 12.61 -20.72
CA ARG A 89 9.00 12.67 -20.57
C ARG A 89 9.35 13.83 -19.65
N SER A 90 10.32 13.63 -18.77
CA SER A 90 10.86 14.71 -17.96
C SER A 90 11.53 15.75 -18.86
N GLU A 91 11.29 17.03 -18.55
CA GLU A 91 11.95 18.15 -19.24
C GLU A 91 13.44 18.26 -18.85
N ARG A 92 13.81 17.73 -17.68
CA ARG A 92 15.21 17.72 -17.21
C ARG A 92 16.02 16.59 -17.80
N ASP A 93 15.40 15.43 -17.99
CA ASP A 93 16.00 14.27 -18.65
C ASP A 93 14.94 13.49 -19.44
N GLY A 94 14.98 13.59 -20.77
CA GLY A 94 14.02 12.93 -21.65
C GLY A 94 14.05 11.39 -21.60
N ARG A 95 15.03 10.79 -20.92
CA ARG A 95 15.10 9.34 -20.64
C ARG A 95 14.22 8.94 -19.46
N VAL A 96 13.84 9.89 -18.61
CA VAL A 96 12.98 9.67 -17.43
C VAL A 96 11.52 9.92 -17.79
N GLN A 97 10.64 9.02 -17.36
CA GLN A 97 9.20 9.26 -17.38
C GLN A 97 8.75 9.84 -16.05
N VAL A 98 7.90 10.85 -16.12
CA VAL A 98 7.17 11.44 -15.00
C VAL A 98 5.74 10.93 -15.07
N LEU A 99 5.22 10.51 -13.92
CA LEU A 99 3.85 10.05 -13.73
C LEU A 99 3.05 11.18 -13.09
N GLU A 100 2.05 11.70 -13.80
CA GLU A 100 1.27 12.84 -13.33
C GLU A 100 -0.17 12.42 -13.08
N LEU A 101 -0.64 12.58 -11.84
CA LEU A 101 -2.01 12.25 -11.49
C LEU A 101 -3.00 13.11 -12.30
N GLN A 102 -4.02 12.45 -12.81
CA GLN A 102 -5.16 13.06 -13.47
C GLN A 102 -6.35 13.15 -12.50
N PRO A 103 -7.49 13.78 -12.86
CA PRO A 103 -8.57 14.03 -11.91
C PRO A 103 -9.03 12.80 -11.12
N ARG A 104 -9.11 11.61 -11.74
CA ARG A 104 -9.47 10.38 -11.00
C ARG A 104 -8.35 9.89 -10.09
N GLY A 105 -7.09 10.12 -10.42
CA GLY A 105 -5.95 9.81 -9.56
C GLY A 105 -5.78 10.78 -8.40
N VAL A 106 -6.19 12.04 -8.58
CA VAL A 106 -6.29 13.01 -7.48
C VAL A 106 -7.43 12.63 -6.54
N ALA A 107 -8.61 12.34 -7.11
CA ALA A 107 -9.78 11.87 -6.36
C ALA A 107 -9.53 10.52 -5.66
N TYR A 108 -8.68 9.67 -6.26
CA TYR A 108 -7.95 8.61 -5.56
C TYR A 108 -7.17 9.30 -4.45
N ARG A 109 -5.90 9.68 -4.57
CA ARG A 109 -5.06 10.19 -3.46
C ARG A 109 -5.77 10.89 -2.28
N ASP A 110 -6.69 11.82 -2.54
CA ASP A 110 -7.44 12.54 -1.52
C ASP A 110 -8.24 11.64 -0.55
N ALA A 111 -8.94 10.57 -0.99
CA ALA A 111 -9.62 9.71 0.00
C ALA A 111 -8.72 8.66 0.68
N LEU A 112 -7.47 8.50 0.22
CA LEU A 112 -6.45 7.61 0.77
C LEU A 112 -5.92 8.35 1.99
N ARG A 113 -5.63 9.64 1.81
CA ARG A 113 -5.33 10.56 2.91
C ARG A 113 -6.45 10.60 3.95
N ARG A 114 -7.72 10.74 3.54
CA ARG A 114 -8.84 10.72 4.50
C ARG A 114 -8.90 9.42 5.30
N TYR A 115 -8.57 8.30 4.67
CA TYR A 115 -8.53 7.02 5.35
C TYR A 115 -7.34 6.86 6.28
N GLU A 116 -6.16 7.28 5.83
CA GLU A 116 -4.96 7.32 6.65
C GLU A 116 -5.21 8.17 7.91
N GLU A 117 -5.79 9.37 7.75
CA GLU A 117 -6.19 10.25 8.84
C GLU A 117 -7.20 9.58 9.77
N PHE A 118 -8.29 9.02 9.23
CA PHE A 118 -9.32 8.31 10.01
C PHE A 118 -8.72 7.17 10.85
N THR A 119 -7.79 6.41 10.26
CA THR A 119 -7.18 5.25 10.89
C THR A 119 -6.19 5.67 11.98
N VAL A 120 -5.38 6.71 11.71
CA VAL A 120 -4.47 7.31 12.70
C VAL A 120 -5.25 7.85 13.90
N ASP A 121 -6.34 8.60 13.66
CA ASP A 121 -7.19 9.13 14.75
C ASP A 121 -7.77 8.01 15.60
N ARG A 122 -8.20 6.91 14.99
CA ARG A 122 -8.71 5.73 15.71
C ARG A 122 -7.65 5.09 16.58
N TYR A 123 -6.41 4.98 16.10
CA TYR A 123 -5.28 4.48 16.89
C TYR A 123 -5.00 5.40 18.08
N LEU A 124 -4.86 6.69 17.84
CA LEU A 124 -4.56 7.68 18.87
C LEU A 124 -5.67 7.81 19.93
N ALA A 125 -6.92 7.48 19.57
CA ALA A 125 -8.04 7.49 20.52
C ALA A 125 -8.05 6.28 21.48
N LYS A 126 -7.32 5.21 21.18
CA LYS A 126 -7.40 3.92 21.91
C LYS A 126 -6.06 3.39 22.40
N LEU A 127 -4.96 3.85 21.83
CA LEU A 127 -3.61 3.39 22.12
C LEU A 127 -2.78 4.51 22.72
N SER A 128 -1.96 4.18 23.71
CA SER A 128 -0.94 5.09 24.22
C SER A 128 0.23 5.22 23.22
N ALA A 129 1.09 6.22 23.43
CA ALA A 129 2.31 6.35 22.64
C ALA A 129 3.23 5.12 22.77
N ASP A 130 3.25 4.48 23.94
CA ASP A 130 4.05 3.29 24.20
C ASP A 130 3.48 2.07 23.45
N ASP A 131 2.16 1.88 23.45
CA ASP A 131 1.50 0.82 22.67
C ASP A 131 1.81 0.95 21.18
N ILE A 132 1.73 2.18 20.64
CA ILE A 132 2.03 2.46 19.24
C ILE A 132 3.49 2.13 18.92
N ALA A 133 4.43 2.55 19.78
CA ALA A 133 5.85 2.26 19.59
C ALA A 133 6.14 0.76 19.63
N GLU A 134 5.50 0.02 20.54
CA GLU A 134 5.63 -1.44 20.65
C GLU A 134 5.11 -2.15 19.40
N ILE A 135 3.90 -1.78 18.94
CA ILE A 135 3.28 -2.36 17.74
C ILE A 135 4.14 -2.09 16.50
N VAL A 136 4.63 -0.85 16.32
CA VAL A 136 5.52 -0.51 15.20
C VAL A 136 6.80 -1.35 15.22
N ALA A 137 7.41 -1.52 16.40
CA ALA A 137 8.61 -2.34 16.55
C ALA A 137 8.33 -3.81 16.23
N ALA A 138 7.21 -4.36 16.70
CA ALA A 138 6.81 -5.74 16.44
C ALA A 138 6.53 -6.00 14.95
N LEU A 139 5.77 -5.13 14.29
CA LEU A 139 5.46 -5.25 12.86
C LEU A 139 6.71 -5.08 11.99
N THR A 140 7.64 -4.22 12.38
CA THR A 140 8.93 -4.06 11.68
C THR A 140 9.76 -5.35 11.74
N LYS A 141 9.83 -5.98 12.92
CA LYS A 141 10.50 -7.28 13.08
C LYS A 141 9.80 -8.37 12.27
N LEU A 142 8.46 -8.41 12.30
CA LEU A 142 7.67 -9.35 11.49
C LEU A 142 7.96 -9.17 9.99
N LYS A 143 7.99 -7.94 9.49
CA LYS A 143 8.33 -7.64 8.09
C LYS A 143 9.70 -8.17 7.71
N SER A 144 10.72 -8.01 8.56
CA SER A 144 12.07 -8.51 8.27
C SER A 144 12.17 -10.03 8.13
N ALA A 145 11.23 -10.79 8.72
CA ALA A 145 11.19 -12.24 8.55
C ALA A 145 10.86 -12.69 7.11
N PHE A 146 10.39 -11.78 6.26
CA PHE A 146 10.04 -12.05 4.86
C PHE A 146 10.97 -11.36 3.86
N ALA A 147 11.96 -10.59 4.32
CA ALA A 147 12.98 -10.02 3.43
C ALA A 147 13.99 -11.13 3.06
N GLU A 148 14.18 -11.38 1.76
CA GLU A 148 15.27 -12.24 1.28
C GLU A 148 16.63 -11.59 1.60
N GLU A 149 17.63 -12.40 2.00
CA GLU A 149 19.04 -11.99 2.19
C GLU A 149 19.71 -11.55 0.88
#